data_AF-A0A1A9WYY2-F1
#
_entry.id   AF-A0A1A9WYY2-F1
#
_cell.length_a   1.000
_cell.length_b   1.000
_cell.length_c   1.000
_cell.angle_alpha   90.00
_cell.angle_beta   90.00
_cell.angle_gamma   90.00
#
_symmetry.space_group_name_H-M   'P 1'
#
loop_
_entity.id
_entity.type
_entity.pdbx_description
1 polymer ?
#
loop_
_entity_poly.entity_id
_entity_poly.type
_entity_poly.pdbx_seq_one_letter_code
_entity_poly.pdbx_strand_id
1 'polypeptide(L)'
;MFAITTRLSRVERALSGYCILNFDIEEGDDTEFQMISYRSSTGSELDYQLLPYAVPPTHFLKFINGYYKDVVMKTFEKCSNMPIFQGKLTKFVKNKYEFEECQIPVDGLPNHMLPGYYRLITFIHGKAEVTIVVEVEISSKYY
;
A
#
# COMPACT_ATOMS: atom_id res chain seq x y z
N MET A 1 13.12 -2.24 -4.16
CA MET A 1 12.03 -1.27 -4.41
C MET A 1 12.59 0.13 -4.26
N PHE A 2 12.14 1.06 -5.09
CA PHE A 2 12.46 2.49 -5.00
C PHE A 2 11.15 3.28 -4.99
N ALA A 3 11.00 4.24 -4.10
CA ALA A 3 9.84 5.13 -4.06
C ALA A 3 10.26 6.52 -3.58
N ILE A 4 9.65 7.54 -4.16
CA ILE A 4 9.79 8.94 -3.79
C ILE A 4 8.39 9.55 -3.69
N THR A 5 8.25 10.52 -2.79
CA THR A 5 7.04 11.32 -2.69
C THR A 5 7.31 12.70 -3.27
N THR A 6 6.47 13.14 -4.21
CA THR A 6 6.52 14.48 -4.78
C THR A 6 5.35 15.31 -4.27
N ARG A 7 5.58 16.62 -4.12
CA ARG A 7 4.55 17.58 -3.73
C ARG A 7 3.92 18.15 -4.99
N LEU A 8 2.63 17.87 -5.22
CA LEU A 8 1.88 18.38 -6.37
C LEU A 8 1.28 19.77 -6.08
N SER A 9 0.81 19.99 -4.86
CA SER A 9 0.26 21.27 -4.41
C SER A 9 0.55 21.53 -2.94
N ARG A 10 -0.12 22.50 -2.30
CA ARG A 10 0.04 22.73 -0.85
C ARG A 10 -0.41 21.54 -0.02
N VAL A 11 -1.37 20.76 -0.53
CA VAL A 11 -2.04 19.70 0.23
C VAL A 11 -1.90 18.34 -0.46
N GLU A 12 -1.66 18.31 -1.78
CA GLU A 12 -1.58 17.05 -2.53
C GLU A 12 -0.14 16.56 -2.65
N ARG A 13 0.03 15.27 -2.38
CA ARG A 13 1.27 14.52 -2.61
C ARG A 13 1.00 13.40 -3.59
N ALA A 14 2.00 13.09 -4.40
CA ALA A 14 2.02 11.98 -5.32
C ALA A 14 3.10 10.98 -4.90
N LEU A 15 2.82 9.70 -5.09
CA LEU A 15 3.80 8.64 -4.93
C LEU A 15 4.30 8.21 -6.31
N SER A 16 5.62 8.27 -6.51
CA SER A 16 6.28 7.74 -7.71
C SER A 16 7.34 6.73 -7.32
N GLY A 17 7.55 5.70 -8.13
CA GLY A 17 8.52 4.65 -7.82
C GLY A 17 8.29 3.37 -8.60
N TYR A 18 9.08 2.36 -8.24
CA TYR A 18 8.96 1.04 -8.83
C TYR A 18 9.39 -0.08 -7.88
N CYS A 19 8.83 -1.26 -8.12
CA CYS A 19 9.22 -2.52 -7.51
C CYS A 19 9.54 -3.52 -8.62
N ILE A 20 10.70 -4.16 -8.56
CA ILE A 20 11.07 -5.21 -9.51
C ILE A 20 10.76 -6.55 -8.87
N LEU A 21 9.81 -7.28 -9.44
CA LEU A 21 9.51 -8.66 -9.08
C LEU A 21 10.17 -9.58 -10.10
N ASN A 22 11.10 -10.43 -9.65
CA ASN A 22 11.91 -11.28 -10.53
C ASN A 22 11.36 -12.71 -10.69
N PHE A 23 10.26 -13.05 -10.02
CA PHE A 23 9.63 -14.35 -10.03
C PHE A 23 8.12 -14.20 -10.08
N ASP A 24 7.42 -15.24 -10.56
CA ASP A 24 5.98 -15.22 -10.52
C ASP A 24 5.47 -15.72 -9.15
N ILE A 25 4.37 -15.12 -8.69
CA ILE A 25 3.62 -15.58 -7.51
C ILE A 25 2.38 -16.32 -7.97
N GLU A 26 2.18 -17.54 -7.51
CA GLU A 26 1.10 -18.45 -7.90
C GLU A 26 0.30 -18.90 -6.66
N GLU A 27 -0.95 -19.36 -6.82
CA GLU A 27 -1.84 -19.66 -5.67
C GLU A 27 -1.33 -20.70 -4.67
N GLY A 28 -0.38 -21.54 -5.09
CA GLY A 28 0.17 -22.61 -4.27
C GLY A 28 1.57 -22.33 -3.70
N ASP A 29 2.11 -21.12 -3.86
CA ASP A 29 3.40 -20.78 -3.25
C ASP A 29 3.27 -20.27 -1.82
N ASP A 30 4.42 -20.00 -1.21
CA ASP A 30 4.58 -19.59 0.18
C ASP A 30 4.75 -18.07 0.32
N THR A 31 4.41 -17.29 -0.72
CA THR A 31 4.55 -15.83 -0.65
C THR A 31 3.48 -15.23 0.25
N GLU A 32 3.87 -14.83 1.45
CA GLU A 32 2.99 -14.23 2.44
C GLU A 32 3.03 -12.71 2.38
N PHE A 33 1.91 -12.09 2.72
CA PHE A 33 1.72 -10.66 2.89
C PHE A 33 1.23 -10.39 4.32
N GLN A 34 1.81 -9.41 4.98
CA GLN A 34 1.37 -8.90 6.26
C GLN A 34 1.40 -7.37 6.24
N MET A 35 0.45 -6.72 6.92
CA MET A 35 0.47 -5.27 7.08
C MET A 35 0.18 -4.90 8.52
N ILE A 36 0.96 -3.97 9.06
CA ILE A 36 0.79 -3.39 10.39
C ILE A 36 0.68 -1.88 10.21
N SER A 37 -0.25 -1.25 10.90
CA SER A 37 -0.46 0.19 10.81
C SER A 37 -0.37 0.84 12.18
N TYR A 38 0.24 2.03 12.24
CA TYR A 38 0.40 2.82 13.44
C TYR A 38 -0.11 4.25 13.20
N ARG A 39 -0.48 4.94 14.27
CA ARG A 39 -0.82 6.36 14.27
C ARG A 39 -0.12 7.10 15.40
N SER A 40 0.36 8.30 15.12
CA SER A 40 0.84 9.28 16.09
C SER A 40 0.11 10.61 15.88
N SER A 41 -0.24 11.32 16.96
CA SER A 41 -0.79 12.67 16.86
C SER A 41 0.27 13.75 16.65
N THR A 42 1.54 13.46 16.95
CA THR A 42 2.65 14.43 16.98
C THR A 42 3.71 14.16 15.91
N GLY A 43 3.79 12.92 15.42
CA GLY A 43 4.85 12.45 14.54
C GLY A 43 6.10 11.96 15.28
N SER A 44 6.12 12.06 16.62
CA SER A 44 7.20 11.51 17.45
C SER A 44 7.23 9.98 17.39
N GLU A 45 8.42 9.39 17.26
CA GLU A 45 8.62 7.93 17.28
C GLU A 45 8.02 7.26 18.51
N LEU A 46 8.07 7.93 19.66
CA LEU A 46 7.56 7.40 20.93
C LEU A 46 6.03 7.39 21.01
N ASP A 47 5.36 8.14 20.14
CA ASP A 47 3.91 8.37 20.20
C ASP A 47 3.13 7.51 19.20
N TYR A 48 3.81 6.67 18.40
CA TYR A 48 3.16 5.75 17.49
C TYR A 48 2.45 4.63 18.25
N GLN A 49 1.13 4.58 18.07
CA GLN A 49 0.27 3.54 18.64
C GLN A 49 -0.23 2.62 17.53
N LEU A 50 -0.25 1.31 17.82
CA LEU A 50 -0.75 0.30 16.90
C LEU A 50 -2.24 0.54 16.62
N LEU A 51 -2.60 0.56 15.33
CA LEU A 51 -3.99 0.62 14.88
C LEU A 51 -4.56 -0.80 14.72
N PRO A 52 -5.88 -0.97 14.88
CA PRO A 52 -6.53 -2.26 14.70
C PRO A 52 -6.60 -2.73 13.23
N TYR A 53 -6.15 -1.92 12.26
CA TYR A 53 -6.23 -2.20 10.83
C TYR A 53 -5.06 -3.06 10.30
N ALA A 54 -4.67 -4.08 11.07
CA ALA A 54 -3.62 -5.00 10.65
C ALA A 54 -4.18 -6.05 9.68
N VAL A 55 -3.40 -6.37 8.64
CA VAL A 55 -3.63 -7.56 7.83
C VAL A 55 -2.73 -8.65 8.43
N PRO A 56 -3.31 -9.70 9.05
CA PRO A 56 -2.51 -10.81 9.55
C PRO A 56 -1.80 -11.52 8.38
N PRO A 57 -0.73 -12.30 8.65
CA PRO A 57 -0.05 -13.06 7.62
C PRO A 57 -1.05 -13.87 6.78
N THR A 58 -1.03 -13.63 5.48
CA THR A 58 -1.93 -14.27 4.51
C THR A 58 -1.20 -14.43 3.20
N HIS A 59 -1.58 -15.43 2.39
CA HIS A 59 -1.02 -15.56 1.05
C HIS A 59 -1.20 -14.28 0.21
N PHE A 60 -0.17 -13.87 -0.53
CA PHE A 60 -0.13 -12.61 -1.29
C PHE A 60 -1.29 -12.49 -2.28
N LEU A 61 -1.59 -13.55 -3.04
CA LEU A 61 -2.73 -13.54 -3.97
C LEU A 61 -4.09 -13.41 -3.27
N LYS A 62 -4.21 -13.80 -1.99
CA LYS A 62 -5.44 -13.58 -1.22
C LYS A 62 -5.61 -12.09 -0.89
N PHE A 63 -4.52 -11.39 -0.57
CA PHE A 63 -4.53 -9.93 -0.43
C PHE A 63 -4.87 -9.24 -1.77
N ILE A 64 -4.23 -9.66 -2.86
CA ILE A 64 -4.47 -9.07 -4.20
C ILE A 64 -5.93 -9.23 -4.63
N ASN A 65 -6.51 -10.42 -4.47
CA ASN A 65 -7.89 -10.71 -4.87
C ASN A 65 -8.97 -10.10 -3.95
N GLY A 66 -8.61 -9.70 -2.74
CA GLY A 66 -9.51 -9.03 -1.80
C GLY A 66 -9.24 -7.52 -1.77
N TYR A 67 -8.48 -7.09 -0.77
CA TYR A 67 -8.29 -5.66 -0.47
C TYR A 67 -7.76 -4.85 -1.64
N TYR A 68 -6.75 -5.35 -2.37
CA TYR A 68 -6.25 -4.61 -3.54
C TYR A 68 -7.36 -4.41 -4.57
N LYS A 69 -8.03 -5.49 -4.98
CA LYS A 69 -9.10 -5.44 -5.98
C LYS A 69 -10.23 -4.48 -5.59
N ASP A 70 -10.67 -4.56 -4.34
CA ASP A 70 -11.88 -3.87 -3.88
C ASP A 70 -11.63 -2.39 -3.52
N VAL A 71 -10.43 -2.08 -3.03
CA VAL A 71 -10.12 -0.76 -2.43
C VAL A 71 -9.06 0.00 -3.23
N VAL A 72 -8.00 -0.69 -3.64
CA VAL A 72 -6.78 -0.05 -4.15
C VAL A 72 -6.75 0.02 -5.67
N MET A 73 -7.29 -0.96 -6.37
CA MET A 73 -7.09 -1.15 -7.81
C MET A 73 -7.52 0.06 -8.64
N LYS A 74 -8.69 0.65 -8.35
CA LYS A 74 -9.20 1.85 -9.03
C LYS A 74 -8.29 3.06 -8.88
N THR A 75 -7.57 3.15 -7.77
CA THR A 75 -6.59 4.22 -7.53
C THR A 75 -5.42 4.09 -8.49
N PHE A 76 -4.87 2.88 -8.54
CA PHE A 76 -3.62 2.61 -9.24
C PHE A 76 -3.83 2.44 -10.76
N GLU A 77 -5.07 2.18 -11.21
CA GLU A 77 -5.42 1.99 -12.62
C GLU A 77 -4.91 3.09 -13.55
N LYS A 78 -4.90 4.35 -13.09
CA LYS A 78 -4.52 5.49 -13.92
C LYS A 78 -3.04 5.87 -13.86
N CYS A 79 -2.32 5.38 -12.85
CA CYS A 79 -0.98 5.87 -12.50
C CYS A 79 0.03 4.74 -12.31
N SER A 80 -0.35 3.48 -12.52
CA SER A 80 0.50 2.31 -12.31
C SER A 80 0.21 1.20 -13.32
N ASN A 81 1.20 0.34 -13.55
CA ASN A 81 1.04 -0.89 -14.34
C ASN A 81 0.69 -2.12 -13.48
N MET A 82 0.26 -1.91 -12.23
CA MET A 82 -0.31 -2.98 -11.39
C MET A 82 -1.51 -3.64 -12.09
N PRO A 83 -1.74 -4.96 -11.85
CA PRO A 83 -2.73 -5.70 -12.62
C PRO A 83 -4.15 -5.19 -12.37
N ILE A 84 -4.90 -4.99 -13.44
CA ILE A 84 -6.33 -4.65 -13.42
C ILE A 84 -7.10 -5.89 -13.87
N PHE A 85 -8.04 -6.35 -13.04
CA PHE A 85 -8.74 -7.61 -13.30
C PHE A 85 -10.14 -7.61 -12.69
N GLN A 86 -11.09 -8.23 -13.38
CA GLN A 86 -12.48 -8.37 -12.91
C GLN A 86 -12.74 -9.68 -12.16
N GLY A 87 -12.04 -10.76 -12.55
CA GLY A 87 -12.20 -12.09 -11.97
C GLY A 87 -11.29 -12.33 -10.76
N LYS A 88 -10.79 -13.56 -10.63
CA LYS A 88 -9.73 -13.92 -9.68
C LYS A 88 -8.39 -13.89 -10.41
N LEU A 89 -7.41 -13.16 -9.87
CA LEU A 89 -6.03 -13.23 -10.31
C LEU A 89 -5.40 -14.50 -9.73
N THR A 90 -5.10 -15.47 -10.58
CA THR A 90 -4.48 -16.76 -10.19
C THR A 90 -2.94 -16.70 -10.18
N LYS A 91 -2.38 -15.66 -10.78
CA LYS A 91 -0.93 -15.48 -10.93
C LYS A 91 -0.57 -14.00 -10.96
N PHE A 92 0.41 -13.60 -10.17
CA PHE A 92 1.01 -12.28 -10.21
C PHE A 92 2.37 -12.39 -10.89
N VAL A 93 2.47 -11.80 -12.08
CA VAL A 93 3.55 -12.07 -13.03
C VAL A 93 4.79 -11.25 -12.67
N LYS A 94 5.98 -11.83 -12.81
CA LYS A 94 7.24 -11.08 -12.70
C LYS A 94 7.22 -9.87 -13.63
N ASN A 95 7.48 -8.70 -13.08
CA ASN A 95 7.52 -7.46 -13.84
C ASN A 95 8.27 -6.37 -13.06
N LYS A 96 8.64 -5.31 -13.76
CA LYS A 96 8.91 -4.02 -13.13
C LYS A 96 7.57 -3.32 -12.94
N TYR A 97 7.07 -3.33 -11.71
CA TYR A 97 5.86 -2.62 -11.33
C TYR A 97 6.19 -1.17 -11.03
N GLU A 98 5.59 -0.24 -11.76
CA GLU A 98 5.84 1.19 -11.67
C GLU A 98 4.58 1.91 -11.25
N PHE A 99 4.76 2.99 -10.50
CA PHE A 99 3.73 3.95 -10.15
C PHE A 99 4.30 5.34 -10.39
N GLU A 100 3.55 6.18 -11.08
CA GLU A 100 3.97 7.51 -11.49
C GLU A 100 2.90 8.51 -11.06
N GLU A 101 3.28 9.37 -10.13
CA GLU A 101 2.42 10.42 -9.57
C GLU A 101 1.07 9.91 -9.04
N CYS A 102 1.07 8.69 -8.46
CA CYS A 102 -0.14 8.12 -7.88
C CYS A 102 -0.61 8.95 -6.68
N GLN A 103 -1.80 9.53 -6.80
CA GLN A 103 -2.51 10.13 -5.68
C GLN A 103 -3.24 9.03 -4.92
N ILE A 104 -3.00 8.90 -3.61
CA ILE A 104 -3.70 7.92 -2.77
C ILE A 104 -5.07 8.53 -2.41
N PRO A 105 -6.20 8.02 -2.93
CA PRO A 105 -7.50 8.56 -2.63
C PRO A 105 -7.90 8.15 -1.22
N VAL A 106 -8.56 9.10 -0.56
CA VAL A 106 -9.03 8.96 0.82
C VAL A 106 -10.29 8.09 0.88
N ASP A 107 -11.01 7.93 -0.23
CA ASP A 107 -12.32 7.27 -0.32
C ASP A 107 -12.27 5.75 -0.04
N GLY A 108 -11.09 5.13 -0.15
CA GLY A 108 -10.88 3.70 0.19
C GLY A 108 -10.35 3.47 1.61
N LEU A 109 -10.01 4.54 2.32
CA LEU A 109 -9.50 4.47 3.69
C LEU A 109 -10.68 4.52 4.68
N PRO A 110 -10.55 4.01 5.92
CA PRO A 110 -11.63 4.05 6.89
C PRO A 110 -12.18 5.48 7.05
N ASN A 111 -13.51 5.65 6.96
CA ASN A 111 -14.22 6.95 6.93
C ASN A 111 -13.91 7.90 8.11
N HIS A 112 -13.21 7.43 9.14
CA HIS A 112 -12.88 8.16 10.37
C HIS A 112 -11.38 8.22 10.66
N MET A 113 -10.55 8.44 9.65
CA MET A 113 -9.14 8.72 9.91
C MET A 113 -8.98 10.09 10.58
N LEU A 114 -8.56 10.08 11.84
CA LEU A 114 -8.24 11.29 12.59
C LEU A 114 -6.97 11.93 12.01
N PRO A 115 -6.87 13.27 11.99
CA PRO A 115 -5.63 13.96 11.64
C PRO A 115 -4.44 13.45 12.46
N GLY A 116 -3.26 13.42 11.86
CA GLY A 116 -2.03 12.92 12.47
C GLY A 116 -1.13 12.20 11.48
N TYR A 117 -0.09 11.55 12.00
CA TYR A 117 0.91 10.81 11.24
C TYR A 117 0.61 9.33 11.30
N TYR A 118 0.61 8.67 10.15
CA TYR A 118 0.34 7.25 9.99
C TYR A 118 1.57 6.57 9.42
N ARG A 119 1.90 5.41 9.98
CA ARG A 119 2.97 4.54 9.47
C ARG A 119 2.36 3.19 9.12
N LEU A 120 2.43 2.82 7.85
CA LEU A 120 2.09 1.48 7.38
C LEU A 120 3.38 0.72 7.13
N ILE A 121 3.50 -0.45 7.74
CA ILE A 121 4.61 -1.37 7.52
C ILE A 121 4.04 -2.62 6.88
N THR A 122 4.48 -2.89 5.67
CA THR A 122 4.09 -4.07 4.90
C THR A 122 5.26 -5.01 4.79
N PHE A 123 5.02 -6.27 5.07
CA PHE A 123 5.97 -7.34 4.89
C PHE A 123 5.50 -8.28 3.80
N ILE A 124 6.43 -8.68 2.94
CA ILE A 124 6.26 -9.78 2.00
C ILE A 124 7.38 -10.77 2.29
N HIS A 125 7.01 -12.01 2.59
CA HIS A 125 7.91 -13.10 2.97
C HIS A 125 7.76 -14.28 2.00
N GLY A 126 8.74 -15.19 1.96
CA GLY A 126 8.74 -16.39 1.11
C GLY A 126 9.83 -16.31 0.04
N LYS A 127 9.45 -16.32 -1.24
CA LYS A 127 10.40 -16.19 -2.37
C LYS A 127 11.14 -14.84 -2.42
N ALA A 128 10.62 -13.81 -1.76
CA ALA A 128 11.32 -12.57 -1.49
C ALA A 128 11.07 -12.11 -0.06
N GLU A 129 12.07 -11.43 0.48
CA GLU A 129 11.99 -10.69 1.73
C GLU A 129 11.91 -9.21 1.40
N VAL A 130 10.71 -8.62 1.56
CA VAL A 130 10.46 -7.21 1.28
C VAL A 130 9.80 -6.57 2.49
N THR A 131 10.37 -5.46 2.96
CA THR A 131 9.71 -4.57 3.92
C THR A 131 9.47 -3.23 3.24
N ILE A 132 8.23 -2.76 3.28
CA ILE A 132 7.83 -1.45 2.77
C ILE A 132 7.30 -0.66 3.95
N VAL A 133 7.91 0.50 4.20
CA VAL A 133 7.41 1.47 5.19
C VAL A 133 6.86 2.67 4.45
N VAL A 134 5.59 2.97 4.68
CA VAL A 134 4.90 4.15 4.13
C VAL A 134 4.50 5.05 5.28
N GLU A 135 4.96 6.29 5.23
CA GLU A 135 4.60 7.32 6.21
C GLU A 135 3.74 8.38 5.56
N VAL A 136 2.57 8.65 6.15
CA VAL A 136 1.57 9.56 5.61
C VAL A 136 1.11 10.51 6.70
N GLU A 137 1.06 11.79 6.39
CA GLU A 137 0.47 12.81 7.25
C GLU A 137 -0.95 13.10 6.75
N ILE A 138 -1.92 12.99 7.64
CA ILE A 138 -3.32 13.31 7.38
C ILE A 138 -3.64 14.61 8.09
N SER A 139 -4.01 15.63 7.32
CA SER A 139 -4.50 16.90 7.82
C SER A 139 -6.01 17.00 7.62
N SER A 140 -6.71 17.61 8.57
CA SER A 140 -8.13 17.93 8.39
C SER A 140 -8.29 19.00 7.31
N LYS A 141 -9.24 18.81 6.39
CA LYS A 141 -9.74 19.90 5.54
C LYS A 141 -10.66 20.82 6.36
N TYR A 142 -10.08 21.64 7.23
CA TYR A 142 -10.77 22.81 7.77
C TYR A 142 -10.14 24.04 7.12
N TYR A 143 -10.87 24.61 6.16
CA TYR A 143 -10.84 26.04 5.85
C TYR A 143 -11.90 26.72 6.72
#